data_AF-A0A2H3BGL0-F1
#
_entry.id   AF-A0A2H3BGL0-F1
#
_cell.length_a   1.000
_cell.length_b   1.000
_cell.length_c   1.000
_cell.angle_alpha   90.00
_cell.angle_beta   90.00
_cell.angle_gamma   90.00
#
_symmetry.space_group_name_H-M   'P 1'
#
loop_
_entity.id
_entity.type
_entity.pdbx_description
1 polymer ?
#
loop_
_entity_poly.entity_id
_entity_poly.type
_entity_poly.pdbx_seq_one_letter_code
_entity_poly.pdbx_strand_id
1 'polypeptide(L)'
;MAGGFVAFLLVYLCALASAEQTPLFLTRNPVLSPHVDAFISDVLAEWNTPGGVSVAVVKKHSDGTWTAETKGYGNASIDGRQMTEDSLFCIASNSKLFNIIATGLLISNESLSRRISWDTKIASIVPEWELKDPIASSQSTITDIMSHRTGLPRHDLMYGRTDNVTSILDRLKHLEPSAEFRDIYQYNNNMYMLLSYLPEILLPHKPPFARYVKEHIFEPLGLTSTTYSVDVVRASGNLAQGMARDGVNKTENLLDKGTPRAMRHPNWFLAGGEDGNYKSGAGGVISSAKDAATWLQALLDSGLNPVTNDSVIPPDVIEKVATGKTVQLVP
;
A
#
# COMPACT_ATOMS: atom_id res chain seq x y z
N MET A 1 -21.59 54.97 65.46
CA MET A 1 -22.08 53.67 64.94
C MET A 1 -21.40 53.43 63.61
N ALA A 2 -20.43 52.52 63.62
CA ALA A 2 -19.72 52.06 62.44
C ALA A 2 -20.59 51.04 61.69
N GLY A 3 -20.65 51.15 60.37
CA GLY A 3 -21.29 50.18 59.49
C GLY A 3 -20.41 49.98 58.28
N GLY A 4 -19.52 48.99 58.36
CA GLY A 4 -18.84 48.45 57.19
C GLY A 4 -19.79 47.50 56.45
N PHE A 5 -19.71 47.50 55.12
CA PHE A 5 -20.18 46.39 54.32
C PHE A 5 -19.14 46.04 53.26
N VAL A 6 -18.89 44.75 53.21
CA VAL A 6 -17.79 44.02 52.59
C VAL A 6 -18.01 43.94 51.09
N ALA A 7 -16.98 44.29 50.32
CA ALA A 7 -16.92 44.01 48.89
C ALA A 7 -16.69 42.51 48.67
N PHE A 8 -17.68 41.81 48.11
CA PHE A 8 -17.51 40.45 47.61
C PHE A 8 -16.75 40.49 46.29
N LEU A 9 -15.45 40.16 46.33
CA LEU A 9 -14.65 39.89 45.15
C LEU A 9 -14.92 38.45 44.70
N LEU A 10 -15.80 38.27 43.72
CA LEU A 10 -15.97 37.00 43.01
C LEU A 10 -14.79 36.83 42.04
N VAL A 11 -13.77 36.09 42.49
CA VAL A 11 -12.68 35.64 41.62
C VAL A 11 -13.22 34.52 40.73
N TYR A 12 -13.60 34.86 39.51
CA TYR A 12 -13.79 33.89 38.42
C TYR A 12 -12.41 33.31 38.07
N LEU A 13 -12.09 32.15 38.64
CA LEU A 13 -11.04 31.28 38.12
C LEU A 13 -11.53 30.67 36.80
N CYS A 14 -11.30 31.39 35.70
CA CYS A 14 -11.29 30.78 34.38
C CYS A 14 -10.10 29.81 34.34
N ALA A 15 -10.35 28.53 34.66
CA ALA A 15 -9.47 27.46 34.27
C ALA A 15 -9.51 27.37 32.74
N LEU A 16 -8.60 28.06 32.07
CA LEU A 16 -8.20 27.72 30.72
C LEU A 16 -7.57 26.33 30.81
N ALA A 17 -8.38 25.28 30.65
CA ALA A 17 -7.87 23.97 30.32
C ALA A 17 -7.24 24.08 28.93
N SER A 18 -5.98 24.50 28.88
CA SER A 18 -5.13 24.16 27.75
C SER A 18 -5.19 22.65 27.64
N ALA A 19 -5.80 22.14 26.57
CA ALA A 19 -5.76 20.72 26.27
C ALA A 19 -4.29 20.35 26.09
N GLU A 20 -3.67 19.83 27.15
CA GLU A 20 -2.33 19.27 27.06
C GLU A 20 -2.41 18.12 26.07
N GLN A 21 -1.75 18.28 24.93
CA GLN A 21 -1.61 17.21 23.96
C GLN A 21 -0.73 16.13 24.58
N THR A 22 -1.34 15.07 25.10
CA THR A 22 -0.61 13.90 25.54
C THR A 22 -0.13 13.12 24.32
N PRO A 23 1.19 12.83 24.19
CA PRO A 23 1.68 11.98 23.13
C PRO A 23 0.94 10.66 23.08
N LEU A 24 0.51 10.26 21.87
CA LEU A 24 -0.37 9.11 21.69
C LEU A 24 0.23 7.83 22.29
N PHE A 25 1.55 7.63 22.23
CA PHE A 25 2.25 6.44 22.74
C PHE A 25 2.23 6.28 24.28
N LEU A 26 1.84 7.31 25.03
CA LEU A 26 1.69 7.25 26.48
C LEU A 26 0.30 6.82 26.93
N THR A 27 -0.70 6.86 26.04
CA THR A 27 -2.09 6.53 26.38
C THR A 27 -2.37 5.06 26.10
N ARG A 28 -3.25 4.42 26.88
CA ARG A 28 -3.78 3.08 26.59
C ARG A 28 -5.22 3.08 26.10
N ASN A 29 -5.81 4.27 25.93
CA ASN A 29 -7.17 4.39 25.43
C ASN A 29 -7.23 3.91 23.96
N PRO A 30 -8.33 3.25 23.57
CA PRO A 30 -8.57 2.91 22.17
C PRO A 30 -8.47 4.15 21.28
N VAL A 31 -7.74 4.04 20.18
CA VAL A 31 -7.64 5.11 19.18
C VAL A 31 -8.95 5.23 18.42
N LEU A 32 -9.56 4.10 18.05
CA LEU A 32 -10.91 4.03 17.48
C LEU A 32 -11.97 4.21 18.58
N SER A 33 -11.91 5.38 19.21
CA SER A 33 -12.86 5.83 20.24
C SER A 33 -14.19 6.27 19.61
N PRO A 34 -15.29 6.41 20.40
CA PRO A 34 -16.55 6.95 19.91
C PRO A 34 -16.44 8.32 19.21
N HIS A 35 -15.47 9.14 19.60
CA HIS A 35 -15.21 10.42 18.94
C HIS A 35 -14.63 10.24 17.53
N VAL A 36 -13.69 9.29 17.36
CA VAL A 36 -13.13 8.95 16.03
C VAL A 36 -14.17 8.24 15.17
N ASP A 37 -15.01 7.39 15.77
CA ASP A 37 -16.14 6.75 15.08
C ASP A 37 -17.12 7.79 14.49
N ALA A 38 -17.47 8.79 15.30
CA ALA A 38 -18.33 9.90 14.89
C ALA A 38 -17.67 10.70 13.77
N PHE A 39 -16.40 11.06 13.92
CA PHE A 39 -15.64 11.77 12.88
C PHE A 39 -15.64 11.01 11.54
N ILE A 40 -15.36 9.70 11.55
CA ILE A 40 -15.37 8.90 10.31
C ILE A 40 -16.77 8.89 9.70
N SER A 41 -17.80 8.71 10.53
CA SER A 41 -19.20 8.68 10.08
C SER A 41 -19.64 10.04 9.50
N ASP A 42 -19.22 11.14 10.10
CA ASP A 42 -19.45 12.51 9.62
C ASP A 42 -18.75 12.75 8.28
N VAL A 43 -17.50 12.31 8.12
CA VAL A 43 -16.77 12.39 6.84
C VAL A 43 -17.49 11.57 5.76
N LEU A 44 -17.95 10.35 6.06
CA LEU A 44 -18.70 9.53 5.10
C LEU A 44 -20.02 10.23 4.68
N ALA A 45 -20.72 10.85 5.64
CA ALA A 45 -21.95 11.58 5.40
C ALA A 45 -21.72 12.86 4.58
N GLU A 46 -20.73 13.68 4.96
CA GLU A 46 -20.34 14.92 4.26
C GLU A 46 -19.94 14.63 2.82
N TRP A 47 -19.18 13.56 2.61
CA TRP A 47 -18.76 13.15 1.28
C TRP A 47 -19.87 12.50 0.47
N ASN A 48 -21.06 12.28 1.05
CA ASN A 48 -22.18 11.53 0.48
C ASN A 48 -21.73 10.19 -0.15
N THR A 49 -20.76 9.51 0.45
CA THR A 49 -20.20 8.29 -0.16
C THR A 49 -21.21 7.14 -0.06
N PRO A 50 -21.47 6.43 -1.17
CA PRO A 50 -22.33 5.24 -1.14
C PRO A 50 -21.67 4.03 -0.48
N GLY A 51 -20.33 4.02 -0.43
CA GLY A 51 -19.53 2.97 0.17
C GLY A 51 -18.88 3.39 1.47
N GLY A 52 -18.31 2.40 2.15
CA GLY A 52 -17.67 2.53 3.45
C GLY A 52 -16.13 2.52 3.40
N VAL A 53 -15.55 2.51 4.60
CA VAL A 53 -14.11 2.34 4.83
C VAL A 53 -13.87 1.27 5.88
N SER A 54 -12.76 0.54 5.75
CA SER A 54 -12.26 -0.34 6.80
C SER A 54 -10.92 0.20 7.28
N VAL A 55 -10.80 0.42 8.58
CA VAL A 55 -9.69 1.16 9.20
C VAL A 55 -8.91 0.23 10.11
N ALA A 56 -7.59 0.33 10.04
CA ALA A 56 -6.65 -0.31 10.96
C ALA A 56 -5.77 0.75 11.61
N VAL A 57 -5.57 0.64 12.93
CA VAL A 57 -4.63 1.46 13.69
C VAL A 57 -3.68 0.54 14.43
N VAL A 58 -2.38 0.75 14.26
CA VAL A 58 -1.33 -0.01 14.95
C VAL A 58 -0.47 0.95 15.76
N LYS A 59 -0.21 0.58 17.01
CA LYS A 59 0.47 1.45 17.97
C LYS A 59 1.42 0.64 18.85
N LYS A 60 2.66 1.13 18.95
CA LYS A 60 3.64 0.71 19.97
C LYS A 60 3.49 1.61 21.20
N HIS A 61 3.38 1.01 22.37
CA HIS A 61 3.35 1.70 23.65
C HIS A 61 4.76 1.94 24.18
N SER A 62 4.89 2.85 25.14
CA SER A 62 6.18 3.18 25.76
C SER A 62 6.87 2.01 26.47
N ASP A 63 6.11 0.99 26.88
CA ASP A 63 6.63 -0.24 27.49
C ASP A 63 7.03 -1.32 26.46
N GLY A 64 6.96 -0.99 25.17
CA GLY A 64 7.29 -1.89 24.06
C GLY A 64 6.15 -2.81 23.63
N THR A 65 5.01 -2.82 24.31
CA THR A 65 3.84 -3.61 23.90
C THR A 65 3.13 -2.97 22.70
N TRP A 66 2.31 -3.76 22.01
CA TRP A 66 1.58 -3.34 20.82
C TRP A 66 0.07 -3.38 21.03
N THR A 67 -0.66 -2.53 20.31
CA THR A 67 -2.11 -2.62 20.14
C THR A 67 -2.45 -2.40 18.68
N ALA A 68 -3.32 -3.26 18.16
CA ALA A 68 -3.92 -3.17 16.85
C ALA A 68 -5.44 -3.08 17.01
N GLU A 69 -6.05 -2.07 16.39
CA GLU A 69 -7.50 -1.86 16.38
C GLU A 69 -7.98 -1.84 14.94
N THR A 70 -9.07 -2.56 14.65
CA THR A 70 -9.69 -2.57 13.33
C THR A 70 -11.18 -2.33 13.42
N LYS A 71 -11.75 -1.65 12.43
CA LYS A 71 -13.20 -1.42 12.35
C LYS A 71 -13.65 -1.04 10.94
N GLY A 72 -14.84 -1.51 10.57
CA GLY A 72 -15.53 -1.10 9.34
C GLY A 72 -16.61 -0.05 9.62
N TYR A 73 -16.80 0.85 8.66
CA TYR A 73 -17.80 1.93 8.68
C TYR A 73 -18.49 2.03 7.32
N GLY A 74 -19.81 2.22 7.30
CA GLY A 74 -20.59 2.31 6.05
C GLY A 74 -20.79 0.97 5.34
N ASN A 75 -21.07 1.01 4.04
CA ASN A 75 -21.44 -0.19 3.26
C ASN A 75 -20.28 -0.77 2.45
N ALA A 76 -20.14 -2.10 2.45
CA ALA A 76 -19.21 -2.85 1.61
C ALA A 76 -19.79 -3.18 0.21
N SER A 77 -21.11 -3.16 0.05
CA SER A 77 -21.77 -3.33 -1.26
C SER A 77 -23.02 -2.47 -1.40
N ILE A 78 -23.46 -2.29 -2.65
CA ILE A 78 -24.59 -1.44 -3.02
C ILE A 78 -25.93 -1.92 -2.44
N ASP A 79 -26.02 -3.20 -2.09
CA ASP A 79 -27.16 -3.85 -1.45
C ASP A 79 -27.22 -3.62 0.08
N GLY A 80 -26.29 -2.85 0.65
CA GLY A 80 -26.29 -2.45 2.05
C GLY A 80 -25.58 -3.43 3.00
N ARG A 81 -24.82 -4.41 2.49
CA ARG A 81 -23.90 -5.19 3.35
C ARG A 81 -22.95 -4.23 4.07
N GLN A 82 -22.83 -4.39 5.38
CA GLN A 82 -21.99 -3.51 6.20
C GLN A 82 -20.51 -3.78 5.98
N MET A 83 -19.70 -2.72 6.06
CA MET A 83 -18.25 -2.80 6.04
C MET A 83 -17.72 -3.39 7.34
N THR A 84 -16.72 -4.26 7.23
CA THR A 84 -16.07 -4.92 8.37
C THR A 84 -14.54 -4.87 8.23
N GLU A 85 -13.83 -5.23 9.29
CA GLU A 85 -12.37 -5.43 9.26
C GLU A 85 -11.91 -6.54 8.33
N ASP A 86 -12.77 -7.54 8.07
CA ASP A 86 -12.53 -8.66 7.15
C ASP A 86 -12.94 -8.35 5.70
N SER A 87 -13.53 -7.17 5.44
CA SER A 87 -13.87 -6.76 4.08
C SER A 87 -12.60 -6.63 3.23
N LEU A 88 -12.62 -7.21 2.03
CA LEU A 88 -11.45 -7.35 1.18
C LEU A 88 -11.43 -6.29 0.09
N PHE A 89 -10.29 -5.63 -0.05
CA PHE A 89 -10.07 -4.54 -0.99
C PHE A 89 -8.90 -4.84 -1.89
N CYS A 90 -9.06 -4.56 -3.18
CA CYS A 90 -7.93 -4.45 -4.09
C CYS A 90 -7.13 -3.20 -3.68
N ILE A 91 -5.98 -3.37 -3.05
CA ILE A 91 -5.24 -2.24 -2.43
C ILE A 91 -4.40 -1.45 -3.45
N ALA A 92 -4.54 -1.79 -4.75
CA ALA A 92 -3.88 -1.14 -5.87
C ALA A 92 -2.37 -0.97 -5.60
N SER A 93 -1.82 0.22 -5.82
CA SER A 93 -0.39 0.50 -5.74
C SER A 93 0.27 0.26 -4.39
N ASN A 94 -0.49 0.05 -3.30
CA ASN A 94 0.10 -0.44 -2.05
C ASN A 94 0.79 -1.82 -2.22
N SER A 95 0.40 -2.58 -3.26
CA SER A 95 1.06 -3.82 -3.70
C SER A 95 2.56 -3.65 -3.97
N LYS A 96 2.98 -2.44 -4.36
CA LYS A 96 4.38 -2.14 -4.69
C LYS A 96 5.32 -2.36 -3.51
N LEU A 97 4.84 -2.14 -2.29
CA LEU A 97 5.67 -2.36 -1.11
C LEU A 97 5.99 -3.86 -0.94
N PHE A 98 5.01 -4.74 -1.13
CA PHE A 98 5.24 -6.19 -1.14
C PHE A 98 6.26 -6.62 -2.20
N ASN A 99 6.23 -5.98 -3.37
CA ASN A 99 7.20 -6.24 -4.43
C ASN A 99 8.63 -5.82 -4.06
N ILE A 100 8.80 -4.63 -3.49
CA ILE A 100 10.13 -4.18 -3.06
C ILE A 100 10.65 -5.05 -1.93
N ILE A 101 9.80 -5.43 -0.97
CA ILE A 101 10.18 -6.33 0.12
C ILE A 101 10.56 -7.70 -0.43
N ALA A 102 9.78 -8.27 -1.35
CA ALA A 102 10.14 -9.52 -2.04
C ALA A 102 11.49 -9.42 -2.79
N THR A 103 11.76 -8.27 -3.42
CA THR A 103 13.06 -8.00 -4.05
C THR A 103 14.19 -7.96 -3.01
N GLY A 104 13.94 -7.37 -1.84
CA GLY A 104 14.86 -7.37 -0.71
C GLY A 104 15.13 -8.78 -0.17
N LEU A 105 14.10 -9.63 -0.06
CA LEU A 105 14.25 -11.03 0.33
C LEU A 105 15.09 -11.82 -0.67
N LEU A 106 14.97 -11.56 -1.98
CA LEU A 106 15.87 -12.11 -2.99
C LEU A 106 17.31 -11.63 -2.79
N ILE A 107 17.52 -10.34 -2.51
CA ILE A 107 18.87 -9.79 -2.23
C ILE A 107 19.50 -10.43 -0.99
N SER A 108 18.72 -10.64 0.07
CA SER A 108 19.16 -11.30 1.30
C SER A 108 19.28 -12.82 1.17
N ASN A 109 18.79 -13.43 0.08
CA ASN A 109 18.86 -14.87 -0.12
C ASN A 109 20.28 -15.31 -0.52
N GLU A 110 21.02 -15.83 0.45
CA GLU A 110 22.39 -16.27 0.26
C GLU A 110 22.54 -17.48 -0.67
N SER A 111 21.46 -18.25 -0.88
CA SER A 111 21.45 -19.46 -1.71
C SER A 111 21.33 -19.17 -3.21
N LEU A 112 21.13 -17.91 -3.61
CA LEU A 112 21.09 -17.56 -5.03
C LEU A 112 22.43 -17.88 -5.70
N SER A 113 22.36 -18.61 -6.82
CA SER A 113 23.53 -18.91 -7.67
C SER A 113 24.21 -17.63 -8.17
N ARG A 114 23.43 -16.56 -8.32
CA ARG A 114 23.90 -15.22 -8.63
C ARG A 114 23.47 -14.26 -7.53
N ARG A 115 24.45 -13.78 -6.75
CA ARG A 115 24.22 -12.72 -5.76
C ARG A 115 23.85 -11.42 -6.49
N ILE A 116 22.87 -10.71 -5.94
CA ILE A 116 22.42 -9.40 -6.39
C ILE A 116 22.42 -8.43 -5.20
N SER A 117 22.33 -7.15 -5.50
CA SER A 117 22.29 -6.05 -4.54
C SER A 117 21.39 -4.94 -5.06
N TRP A 118 21.04 -3.98 -4.21
CA TRP A 118 20.24 -2.81 -4.58
C TRP A 118 20.85 -1.97 -5.72
N ASP A 119 22.16 -2.06 -5.92
CA ASP A 119 22.92 -1.37 -6.98
C ASP A 119 23.20 -2.26 -8.20
N THR A 120 22.68 -3.49 -8.20
CA THR A 120 22.77 -4.39 -9.36
C THR A 120 22.03 -3.79 -10.54
N LYS A 121 22.72 -3.69 -11.68
CA LYS A 121 22.17 -3.22 -12.95
C LYS A 121 21.15 -4.22 -13.50
N ILE A 122 19.98 -3.75 -13.91
CA ILE A 122 18.91 -4.59 -14.47
C ILE A 122 19.38 -5.31 -15.73
N ALA A 123 20.08 -4.61 -16.63
CA ALA A 123 20.65 -5.18 -17.85
C ALA A 123 21.58 -6.37 -17.59
N SER A 124 22.13 -6.49 -16.38
CA SER A 124 22.96 -7.63 -16.03
C SER A 124 22.13 -8.88 -15.73
N ILE A 125 20.90 -8.73 -15.19
CA ILE A 125 20.07 -9.83 -14.68
C ILE A 125 18.87 -10.17 -15.56
N VAL A 126 18.32 -9.22 -16.32
CA VAL A 126 17.17 -9.41 -17.20
C VAL A 126 17.61 -9.27 -18.65
N PRO A 127 17.76 -10.36 -19.42
CA PRO A 127 18.22 -10.29 -20.82
C PRO A 127 17.29 -9.48 -21.74
N GLU A 128 15.99 -9.50 -21.46
CA GLU A 128 14.96 -8.78 -22.23
C GLU A 128 14.85 -7.29 -21.87
N TRP A 129 15.63 -6.82 -20.90
CA TRP A 129 15.63 -5.42 -20.49
C TRP A 129 16.32 -4.54 -21.51
N GLU A 130 15.55 -3.60 -22.07
CA GLU A 130 16.07 -2.53 -22.89
C GLU A 130 15.15 -1.32 -22.80
N LEU A 131 15.72 -0.13 -22.59
CA LEU A 131 15.04 1.15 -22.73
C LEU A 131 15.54 1.87 -23.98
N LYS A 132 14.70 2.77 -24.51
CA LYS A 132 15.09 3.61 -25.66
C LYS A 132 16.28 4.53 -25.35
N ASP A 133 16.37 5.04 -24.12
CA ASP A 133 17.54 5.77 -23.64
C ASP A 133 18.68 4.79 -23.33
N PRO A 134 19.84 4.86 -24.01
CA PRO A 134 20.94 3.91 -23.83
C PRO A 134 21.65 4.03 -22.47
N ILE A 135 21.64 5.22 -21.85
CA ILE A 135 22.19 5.43 -20.50
C ILE A 135 21.25 4.78 -19.49
N ALA A 136 19.94 5.09 -19.55
CA ALA A 136 18.97 4.47 -18.66
C ALA A 136 18.93 2.94 -18.82
N SER A 137 19.00 2.46 -20.07
CA SER A 137 19.05 1.03 -20.39
C SER A 137 20.27 0.34 -19.75
N SER A 138 21.47 0.91 -19.88
CA SER A 138 22.70 0.29 -19.39
C SER A 138 23.01 0.54 -17.91
N GLN A 139 22.48 1.60 -17.30
CA GLN A 139 22.86 2.05 -15.96
C GLN A 139 21.76 1.89 -14.89
N SER A 140 20.50 1.62 -15.26
CA SER A 140 19.43 1.43 -14.28
C SER A 140 19.74 0.27 -13.33
N THR A 141 19.77 0.57 -12.05
CA THR A 141 19.89 -0.40 -10.95
C THR A 141 18.52 -0.75 -10.37
N ILE A 142 18.45 -1.80 -9.55
CA ILE A 142 17.23 -2.12 -8.77
C ILE A 142 16.73 -0.89 -8.00
N THR A 143 17.63 -0.09 -7.40
CA THR A 143 17.27 1.17 -6.74
C THR A 143 16.63 2.17 -7.70
N ASP A 144 17.14 2.31 -8.94
CA ASP A 144 16.56 3.22 -9.93
C ASP A 144 15.12 2.82 -10.32
N ILE A 145 14.88 1.52 -10.47
CA ILE A 145 13.57 0.95 -10.81
C ILE A 145 12.54 1.20 -9.69
N MET A 146 12.89 0.90 -8.43
CA MET A 146 11.98 1.09 -7.29
C MET A 146 11.78 2.57 -6.91
N SER A 147 12.72 3.45 -7.29
CA SER A 147 12.67 4.88 -6.98
C SER A 147 12.18 5.75 -8.13
N HIS A 148 11.61 5.15 -9.18
CA HIS A 148 10.91 5.90 -10.25
C HIS A 148 11.78 6.95 -10.95
N ARG A 149 13.06 6.64 -11.23
CA ARG A 149 14.05 7.63 -11.71
C ARG A 149 14.77 7.22 -12.99
N THR A 150 14.08 6.50 -13.87
CA THR A 150 14.65 5.99 -15.14
C THR A 150 14.57 6.99 -16.29
N GLY A 151 13.83 8.09 -16.16
CA GLY A 151 13.52 9.02 -17.26
C GLY A 151 12.37 8.56 -18.19
N LEU A 152 11.85 7.35 -17.94
CA LEU A 152 10.70 6.79 -18.65
C LEU A 152 9.39 7.10 -17.90
N PRO A 153 8.46 7.89 -18.47
CA PRO A 153 7.16 8.13 -17.86
C PRO A 153 6.28 6.87 -17.84
N ARG A 154 5.11 6.97 -17.21
CA ARG A 154 4.09 5.92 -17.30
C ARG A 154 3.64 5.73 -18.74
N HIS A 155 3.38 4.48 -19.10
CA HIS A 155 2.79 4.08 -20.38
C HIS A 155 1.68 3.05 -20.16
N ASP A 156 0.78 3.31 -19.21
CA ASP A 156 -0.21 2.32 -18.73
C ASP A 156 -1.20 1.81 -19.80
N LEU A 157 -1.24 2.44 -20.99
CA LEU A 157 -2.05 2.04 -22.14
C LEU A 157 -1.33 1.06 -23.09
N MET A 158 -0.05 0.75 -22.85
CA MET A 158 0.74 -0.12 -23.74
C MET A 158 0.46 -1.62 -23.55
N TYR A 159 -0.23 -1.99 -22.46
CA TYR A 159 -0.55 -3.36 -22.11
C TYR A 159 -2.05 -3.54 -21.92
N GLY A 160 -2.53 -4.74 -22.26
CA GLY A 160 -3.91 -5.17 -22.24
C GLY A 160 -4.10 -6.48 -21.49
N ARG A 161 -5.29 -7.07 -21.63
CA ARG A 161 -5.72 -8.25 -20.85
C ARG A 161 -4.90 -9.51 -21.12
N THR A 162 -4.30 -9.64 -22.30
CA THR A 162 -3.60 -10.84 -22.76
C THR A 162 -2.07 -10.76 -22.65
N ASP A 163 -1.55 -9.63 -22.16
CA ASP A 163 -0.10 -9.47 -22.00
C ASP A 163 0.43 -10.27 -20.82
N ASN A 164 1.72 -10.55 -20.88
CA ASN A 164 2.53 -11.08 -19.79
C ASN A 164 3.74 -10.16 -19.56
N VAL A 165 4.51 -10.40 -18.50
CA VAL A 165 5.65 -9.53 -18.16
C VAL A 165 6.65 -9.43 -19.32
N THR A 166 7.04 -10.55 -19.94
CA THR A 166 7.99 -10.55 -21.06
C THR A 166 7.51 -9.70 -22.25
N SER A 167 6.24 -9.79 -22.62
CA SER A 167 5.67 -8.97 -23.71
C SER A 167 5.68 -7.47 -23.37
N ILE A 168 5.55 -7.12 -22.09
CA ILE A 168 5.64 -5.73 -21.62
C ILE A 168 7.08 -5.24 -21.69
N LEU A 169 8.05 -6.07 -21.29
CA LEU A 169 9.47 -5.77 -21.37
C LEU A 169 9.93 -5.54 -22.82
N ASP A 170 9.51 -6.39 -23.76
CA ASP A 170 9.87 -6.26 -25.18
C ASP A 170 9.41 -4.92 -25.79
N ARG A 171 8.36 -4.31 -25.25
CA ARG A 171 7.86 -3.00 -25.72
C ARG A 171 8.63 -1.81 -25.14
N LEU A 172 9.35 -1.97 -24.02
CA LEU A 172 10.00 -0.85 -23.32
C LEU A 172 11.00 -0.09 -24.21
N LYS A 173 11.72 -0.80 -25.07
CA LYS A 173 12.67 -0.22 -26.03
C LYS A 173 12.05 0.72 -27.07
N HIS A 174 10.73 0.65 -27.24
CA HIS A 174 10.00 1.48 -28.20
C HIS A 174 9.35 2.73 -27.57
N LEU A 175 9.43 2.88 -26.25
CA LEU A 175 8.79 3.96 -25.53
C LEU A 175 9.70 5.19 -25.43
N GLU A 176 9.13 6.37 -25.65
CA GLU A 176 9.88 7.62 -25.56
C GLU A 176 10.11 8.01 -24.08
N PRO A 177 11.36 8.26 -23.65
CA PRO A 177 11.61 8.93 -22.40
C PRO A 177 11.11 10.38 -22.48
N SER A 178 10.78 10.97 -21.33
CA SER A 178 10.40 12.39 -21.27
C SER A 178 11.35 13.22 -20.41
N ALA A 179 12.42 12.61 -19.90
CA ALA A 179 13.48 13.23 -19.13
C ALA A 179 14.75 12.37 -19.21
N GLU A 180 15.88 12.95 -18.83
CA GLU A 180 17.14 12.22 -18.75
C GLU A 180 17.15 11.23 -17.56
N PHE A 181 18.04 10.24 -17.65
CA PHE A 181 18.22 9.26 -16.58
C PHE A 181 18.57 9.94 -15.24
N ARG A 182 17.78 9.65 -14.19
CA ARG A 182 17.90 10.22 -12.83
C ARG A 182 17.67 11.73 -12.73
N ASP A 183 17.05 12.35 -13.73
CA ASP A 183 16.77 13.78 -13.72
C ASP A 183 15.51 14.12 -12.92
N ILE A 184 14.37 13.47 -13.22
CA ILE A 184 13.10 13.70 -12.53
C ILE A 184 12.48 12.41 -11.96
N TYR A 185 11.64 12.56 -10.93
CA TYR A 185 10.78 11.47 -10.44
C TYR A 185 9.59 11.27 -11.39
N GLN A 186 9.39 10.03 -11.86
CA GLN A 186 8.26 9.68 -12.71
C GLN A 186 7.64 8.34 -12.30
N TYR A 187 6.49 8.43 -11.64
CA TYR A 187 5.71 7.25 -11.30
C TYR A 187 5.46 6.37 -12.54
N ASN A 188 5.85 5.09 -12.45
CA ASN A 188 5.83 4.15 -13.56
C ASN A 188 5.52 2.72 -13.08
N ASN A 189 4.41 2.14 -13.53
CA ASN A 189 4.02 0.77 -13.16
C ASN A 189 4.89 -0.30 -13.84
N ASN A 190 5.40 -0.05 -15.05
CA ASN A 190 6.17 -1.03 -15.83
C ASN A 190 7.43 -1.48 -15.07
N MET A 191 8.05 -0.56 -14.33
CA MET A 191 9.22 -0.83 -13.48
C MET A 191 8.91 -1.86 -12.38
N TYR A 192 7.70 -1.84 -11.82
CA TYR A 192 7.28 -2.82 -10.82
C TYR A 192 6.85 -4.15 -11.45
N MET A 193 6.32 -4.13 -12.67
CA MET A 193 6.07 -5.36 -13.43
C MET A 193 7.37 -6.08 -13.76
N LEU A 194 8.43 -5.34 -14.13
CA LEU A 194 9.79 -5.87 -14.27
C LEU A 194 10.28 -6.50 -12.97
N LEU A 195 10.18 -5.82 -11.82
CA LEU A 195 10.64 -6.38 -10.54
C LEU A 195 9.92 -7.67 -10.16
N SER A 196 8.62 -7.81 -10.51
CA SER A 196 7.92 -9.07 -10.29
C SER A 196 8.47 -10.24 -11.13
N TYR A 197 9.29 -9.99 -12.15
CA TYR A 197 9.92 -11.06 -12.91
C TYR A 197 11.14 -11.68 -12.22
N LEU A 198 11.70 -11.01 -11.21
CA LEU A 198 12.96 -11.43 -10.59
C LEU A 198 12.94 -12.82 -9.93
N PRO A 199 11.88 -13.25 -9.22
CA PRO A 199 11.82 -14.62 -8.71
C PRO A 199 11.93 -15.67 -9.82
N GLU A 200 11.25 -15.46 -10.95
CA GLU A 200 11.28 -16.37 -12.11
C GLU A 200 12.68 -16.45 -12.76
N ILE A 201 13.42 -15.34 -12.75
CA ILE A 201 14.76 -15.26 -13.34
C ILE A 201 15.81 -15.87 -12.41
N LEU A 202 15.74 -15.56 -11.11
CA LEU A 202 16.84 -15.80 -10.17
C LEU A 202 16.73 -17.14 -9.43
N LEU A 203 15.54 -17.71 -9.31
CA LEU A 203 15.32 -18.96 -8.56
C LEU A 203 15.25 -20.18 -9.49
N PRO A 204 15.83 -21.33 -9.11
CA PRO A 204 15.85 -22.53 -9.95
C PRO A 204 14.47 -23.04 -10.38
N HIS A 205 13.49 -22.96 -9.49
CA HIS A 205 12.12 -23.44 -9.72
C HIS A 205 11.21 -22.40 -10.37
N LYS A 206 11.73 -21.20 -10.65
CA LYS A 206 11.07 -20.10 -11.37
C LYS A 206 9.63 -19.82 -10.88
N PRO A 207 9.43 -19.56 -9.57
CA PRO A 207 8.09 -19.38 -9.03
C PRO A 207 7.46 -18.09 -9.59
N PRO A 208 6.15 -18.09 -9.91
CA PRO A 208 5.44 -16.85 -10.15
C PRO A 208 5.57 -15.91 -8.95
N PHE A 209 5.67 -14.61 -9.22
CA PHE A 209 5.81 -13.59 -8.18
C PHE A 209 4.80 -13.70 -7.04
N ALA A 210 3.53 -13.94 -7.37
CA ALA A 210 2.46 -14.03 -6.38
C ALA A 210 2.70 -15.19 -5.39
N ARG A 211 3.23 -16.32 -5.88
CA ARG A 211 3.60 -17.48 -5.04
C ARG A 211 4.78 -17.16 -4.16
N TYR A 212 5.81 -16.55 -4.72
CA TYR A 212 6.99 -16.11 -3.96
C TYR A 212 6.59 -15.17 -2.82
N VAL A 213 5.77 -14.15 -3.10
CA VAL A 213 5.26 -13.24 -2.05
C VAL A 213 4.42 -13.98 -1.01
N LYS A 214 3.57 -14.92 -1.45
CA LYS A 214 2.74 -15.69 -0.52
C LYS A 214 3.59 -16.51 0.45
N GLU A 215 4.52 -17.29 -0.08
CA GLU A 215 5.39 -18.20 0.67
C GLU A 215 6.34 -17.44 1.63
N HIS A 216 6.87 -16.30 1.20
CA HIS A 216 7.91 -15.60 1.96
C HIS A 216 7.42 -14.39 2.76
N ILE A 217 6.19 -13.92 2.55
CA ILE A 217 5.62 -12.76 3.26
C ILE A 217 4.26 -13.09 3.86
N PHE A 218 3.29 -13.55 3.06
CA PHE A 218 1.91 -13.71 3.57
C PHE A 218 1.80 -14.83 4.59
N GLU A 219 2.29 -16.03 4.27
CA GLU A 219 2.20 -17.19 5.15
C GLU A 219 3.04 -17.01 6.43
N PRO A 220 4.32 -16.55 6.37
CA PRO A 220 5.12 -16.38 7.58
C PRO A 220 4.61 -15.27 8.50
N LEU A 221 3.88 -14.26 7.98
CA LEU A 221 3.22 -13.23 8.80
C LEU A 221 1.79 -13.60 9.21
N GLY A 222 1.22 -14.69 8.69
CA GLY A 222 -0.16 -15.07 8.95
C GLY A 222 -1.21 -14.15 8.31
N LEU A 223 -0.91 -13.57 7.14
CA LEU A 223 -1.84 -12.73 6.36
C LEU A 223 -2.86 -13.61 5.60
N THR A 224 -3.71 -14.29 6.35
CA THR A 224 -4.58 -15.39 5.86
C THR A 224 -5.66 -14.96 4.87
N SER A 225 -6.04 -13.69 4.85
CA SER A 225 -7.05 -13.15 3.92
C SER A 225 -6.43 -12.44 2.72
N THR A 226 -5.12 -12.14 2.79
CA THR A 226 -4.37 -11.43 1.76
C THR A 226 -3.99 -12.36 0.63
N THR A 227 -4.33 -12.00 -0.60
CA THR A 227 -4.12 -12.86 -1.77
C THR A 227 -3.99 -12.02 -3.05
N TYR A 228 -3.53 -12.68 -4.12
CA TYR A 228 -3.59 -12.18 -5.49
C TYR A 228 -4.80 -12.75 -6.27
N SER A 229 -5.51 -13.73 -5.70
CA SER A 229 -6.57 -14.47 -6.36
C SER A 229 -7.93 -13.80 -6.20
N VAL A 230 -8.45 -13.28 -7.31
CA VAL A 230 -9.81 -12.72 -7.36
C VAL A 230 -10.87 -13.77 -7.05
N ASP A 231 -10.65 -15.01 -7.47
CA ASP A 231 -11.63 -16.09 -7.32
C ASP A 231 -11.76 -16.51 -5.86
N VAL A 232 -10.65 -16.57 -5.12
CA VAL A 232 -10.65 -16.82 -3.67
C VAL A 232 -11.43 -15.74 -2.93
N VAL A 233 -11.21 -14.47 -3.29
CA VAL A 233 -11.87 -13.33 -2.63
C VAL A 233 -13.35 -13.23 -2.99
N ARG A 234 -13.75 -13.63 -4.20
CA ARG A 234 -15.17 -13.74 -4.55
C ARG A 234 -15.85 -14.88 -3.80
N ALA A 235 -15.19 -16.03 -3.70
CA ALA A 235 -15.71 -17.19 -2.99
C ALA A 235 -15.87 -16.95 -1.47
N SER A 236 -15.06 -16.07 -0.88
CA SER A 236 -15.19 -15.72 0.54
C SER A 236 -16.42 -14.86 0.86
N GLY A 237 -17.04 -14.22 -0.14
CA GLY A 237 -18.14 -13.28 0.06
C GLY A 237 -17.74 -11.93 0.69
N ASN A 238 -16.45 -11.74 0.99
CA ASN A 238 -15.97 -10.54 1.69
C ASN A 238 -15.48 -9.43 0.76
N LEU A 239 -15.45 -9.64 -0.56
CA LEU A 239 -15.03 -8.62 -1.53
C LEU A 239 -15.88 -7.35 -1.39
N ALA A 240 -15.26 -6.23 -1.04
CA ALA A 240 -15.92 -4.93 -1.10
C ALA A 240 -16.11 -4.50 -2.56
N GLN A 241 -17.29 -3.97 -2.88
CA GLN A 241 -17.55 -3.39 -4.20
C GLN A 241 -16.93 -2.00 -4.28
N GLY A 242 -16.26 -1.69 -5.40
CA GLY A 242 -16.02 -0.29 -5.74
C GLY A 242 -17.36 0.39 -5.98
N MET A 243 -17.60 1.56 -5.40
CA MET A 243 -18.87 2.28 -5.55
C MET A 243 -18.64 3.68 -6.10
N ALA A 244 -19.60 4.15 -6.89
CA ALA A 244 -19.60 5.48 -7.50
C ALA A 244 -21.01 6.06 -7.45
N ARG A 245 -21.13 7.31 -7.93
CA ARG A 245 -22.41 8.00 -8.07
C ARG A 245 -22.61 8.44 -9.51
N ASP A 246 -23.79 8.20 -10.04
CA ASP A 246 -24.25 8.77 -11.31
C ASP A 246 -25.01 10.07 -11.09
N GLY A 247 -25.10 10.91 -12.13
CA GLY A 247 -25.84 12.17 -12.07
C GLY A 247 -25.15 13.30 -11.29
N VAL A 248 -23.89 13.13 -10.87
CA VAL A 248 -23.13 14.17 -10.14
C VAL A 248 -22.47 15.13 -11.13
N ASN A 249 -22.82 16.43 -11.04
CA ASN A 249 -22.09 17.49 -11.73
C ASN A 249 -20.79 17.82 -10.97
N LYS A 250 -19.69 17.19 -11.41
CA LYS A 250 -18.39 17.30 -10.72
C LYS A 250 -17.77 18.69 -10.77
N THR A 251 -18.20 19.57 -11.68
CA THR A 251 -17.68 20.95 -11.75
C THR A 251 -18.40 21.90 -10.80
N GLU A 252 -19.63 21.57 -10.39
CA GLU A 252 -20.43 22.38 -9.46
C GLU A 252 -20.32 21.87 -8.02
N ASN A 253 -20.53 20.57 -7.81
CA ASN A 253 -20.40 19.94 -6.51
C ASN A 253 -19.99 18.47 -6.65
N LEU A 254 -18.70 18.19 -6.44
CA LEU A 254 -18.15 16.83 -6.49
C LEU A 254 -18.78 15.89 -5.44
N LEU A 255 -19.26 16.45 -4.33
CA LEU A 255 -19.80 15.71 -3.20
C LEU A 255 -21.33 15.58 -3.24
N ASP A 256 -21.99 15.95 -4.34
CA ASP A 256 -23.43 15.77 -4.47
C ASP A 256 -23.84 14.29 -4.36
N LYS A 257 -25.05 14.04 -3.86
CA LYS A 257 -25.57 12.71 -3.53
C LYS A 257 -25.65 11.78 -4.72
N GLY A 258 -26.04 12.32 -5.88
CA GLY A 258 -26.23 11.55 -7.11
C GLY A 258 -27.07 10.28 -6.88
N THR A 259 -26.87 9.27 -7.73
CA THR A 259 -27.44 7.93 -7.56
C THR A 259 -26.31 6.92 -7.33
N PRO A 260 -26.25 6.26 -6.15
CA PRO A 260 -25.29 5.19 -5.87
C PRO A 260 -25.30 4.08 -6.91
N ARG A 261 -24.12 3.60 -7.30
CA ARG A 261 -23.98 2.37 -8.09
C ARG A 261 -22.68 1.62 -7.77
N ALA A 262 -22.71 0.32 -8.00
CA ALA A 262 -21.49 -0.47 -8.06
C ALA A 262 -20.68 -0.10 -9.33
N MET A 263 -19.39 0.06 -9.15
CA MET A 263 -18.43 0.10 -10.25
C MET A 263 -18.18 -1.32 -10.74
N ARG A 264 -18.09 -1.50 -12.06
CA ARG A 264 -17.46 -2.70 -12.59
C ARG A 264 -16.04 -2.74 -12.04
N HIS A 265 -15.64 -3.87 -11.46
CA HIS A 265 -14.27 -4.05 -11.02
C HIS A 265 -13.34 -3.65 -12.17
N PRO A 266 -12.35 -2.81 -11.89
CA PRO A 266 -11.54 -2.26 -12.95
C PRO A 266 -10.84 -3.41 -13.69
N ASN A 267 -10.74 -3.31 -15.02
CA ASN A 267 -10.16 -4.35 -15.86
C ASN A 267 -8.68 -4.66 -15.55
N TRP A 268 -8.03 -3.99 -14.60
CA TRP A 268 -6.72 -4.39 -14.06
C TRP A 268 -6.81 -5.46 -12.98
N PHE A 269 -8.00 -5.72 -12.44
CA PHE A 269 -8.38 -6.88 -11.63
C PHE A 269 -8.54 -8.12 -12.52
N LEU A 270 -7.52 -8.34 -13.35
CA LEU A 270 -7.52 -9.37 -14.38
C LEU A 270 -7.66 -10.74 -13.74
N ALA A 271 -8.37 -11.62 -14.46
CA ALA A 271 -8.46 -13.04 -14.13
C ALA A 271 -7.07 -13.59 -13.81
N GLY A 272 -6.98 -14.35 -12.73
CA GLY A 272 -5.74 -14.91 -12.22
C GLY A 272 -6.05 -15.63 -10.92
N GLY A 273 -5.50 -16.83 -10.78
CA GLY A 273 -5.54 -17.55 -9.52
C GLY A 273 -4.45 -17.06 -8.58
N GLU A 274 -4.05 -17.92 -7.66
CA GLU A 274 -2.98 -17.67 -6.70
C GLU A 274 -1.59 -17.49 -7.36
N ASP A 275 -1.44 -17.78 -8.65
CA ASP A 275 -0.23 -17.50 -9.44
C ASP A 275 -0.11 -16.02 -9.86
N GLY A 276 -1.20 -15.25 -9.72
CA GLY A 276 -1.24 -13.84 -10.08
C GLY A 276 -1.23 -13.59 -11.59
N ASN A 277 -0.77 -12.39 -11.99
CA ASN A 277 -0.62 -11.98 -13.39
C ASN A 277 0.45 -10.89 -13.51
N TYR A 278 0.64 -10.33 -14.72
CA TYR A 278 1.66 -9.31 -14.98
C TYR A 278 1.51 -8.02 -14.16
N LYS A 279 0.34 -7.74 -13.56
CA LYS A 279 0.11 -6.59 -12.68
C LYS A 279 0.37 -6.89 -11.21
N SER A 280 0.64 -8.14 -10.82
CA SER A 280 0.80 -8.52 -9.41
C SER A 280 1.83 -7.62 -8.71
N GLY A 281 2.99 -7.38 -9.32
CA GLY A 281 4.02 -6.51 -8.76
C GLY A 281 3.65 -5.04 -8.63
N ALA A 282 2.70 -4.54 -9.43
CA ALA A 282 2.35 -3.12 -9.48
C ALA A 282 1.05 -2.79 -8.74
N GLY A 283 0.10 -3.74 -8.62
CA GLY A 283 -1.21 -3.45 -8.08
C GLY A 283 -2.13 -4.65 -7.79
N GLY A 284 -1.61 -5.87 -7.71
CA GLY A 284 -2.44 -7.08 -7.66
C GLY A 284 -2.84 -7.58 -6.27
N VAL A 285 -2.32 -7.00 -5.18
CA VAL A 285 -2.65 -7.47 -3.83
C VAL A 285 -4.08 -7.10 -3.47
N ILE A 286 -4.77 -8.05 -2.85
CA ILE A 286 -6.07 -7.90 -2.22
C ILE A 286 -5.88 -8.18 -0.74
N SER A 287 -6.35 -7.29 0.14
CA SER A 287 -6.13 -7.42 1.58
C SER A 287 -7.30 -6.82 2.37
N SER A 288 -7.32 -7.08 3.67
CA SER A 288 -8.30 -6.60 4.64
C SER A 288 -7.64 -5.64 5.63
N ALA A 289 -8.43 -4.86 6.39
CA ALA A 289 -7.85 -4.01 7.44
C ALA A 289 -7.17 -4.85 8.53
N LYS A 290 -7.71 -6.03 8.81
CA LYS A 290 -7.15 -6.99 9.76
C LYS A 290 -5.75 -7.46 9.37
N ASP A 291 -5.57 -7.93 8.14
CA ASP A 291 -4.25 -8.34 7.65
C ASP A 291 -3.32 -7.13 7.49
N ALA A 292 -3.86 -5.97 7.07
CA ALA A 292 -3.10 -4.74 7.00
C ALA A 292 -2.55 -4.31 8.36
N ALA A 293 -3.26 -4.54 9.47
CA ALA A 293 -2.76 -4.27 10.82
C ALA A 293 -1.53 -5.13 11.14
N THR A 294 -1.58 -6.43 10.87
CA THR A 294 -0.43 -7.34 11.03
C THR A 294 0.74 -6.91 10.15
N TRP A 295 0.47 -6.56 8.88
CA TRP A 295 1.47 -6.06 7.94
C TRP A 295 2.14 -4.77 8.44
N LEU A 296 1.35 -3.79 8.88
CA LEU A 296 1.85 -2.53 9.43
C LEU A 296 2.68 -2.75 10.69
N GLN A 297 2.24 -3.62 11.60
CA GLN A 297 3.02 -3.93 12.80
C GLN A 297 4.37 -4.56 12.44
N ALA A 298 4.40 -5.52 11.53
CA ALA A 298 5.64 -6.14 11.08
C ALA A 298 6.60 -5.10 10.48
N LEU A 299 6.12 -4.17 9.67
CA LEU A 299 6.94 -3.07 9.13
C LEU A 299 7.49 -2.14 10.22
N LEU A 300 6.67 -1.81 11.22
CA LEU A 300 7.05 -0.91 12.32
C LEU A 300 7.98 -1.60 13.35
N ASP A 301 7.95 -2.93 13.43
CA ASP A 301 8.78 -3.75 14.31
C ASP A 301 9.92 -4.44 13.54
N SER A 302 10.47 -3.75 12.54
CA SER A 302 11.67 -4.17 11.80
C SER A 302 11.59 -5.56 11.16
N GLY A 303 10.40 -5.95 10.69
CA GLY A 303 10.18 -7.17 9.92
C GLY A 303 9.83 -8.41 10.75
N LEU A 304 9.57 -8.25 12.05
CA LEU A 304 9.20 -9.35 12.94
C LEU A 304 7.73 -9.75 12.77
N ASN A 305 7.44 -11.04 12.89
CA ASN A 305 6.08 -11.54 13.04
C ASN A 305 5.50 -11.06 14.39
N PRO A 306 4.35 -10.36 14.41
CA PRO A 306 3.73 -9.83 15.63
C PRO A 306 3.39 -10.84 16.73
N VAL A 307 3.23 -12.12 16.38
CA VAL A 307 2.80 -13.21 17.27
C VAL A 307 3.96 -14.12 17.65
N THR A 308 4.73 -14.58 16.67
CA THR A 308 5.83 -15.54 16.91
C THR A 308 7.15 -14.86 17.22
N ASN A 309 7.28 -13.56 16.92
CA ASN A 309 8.52 -12.80 17.01
C ASN A 309 9.64 -13.32 16.09
N ASP A 310 9.30 -14.16 15.10
CA ASP A 310 10.24 -14.62 14.08
C ASP A 310 10.58 -13.48 13.12
N SER A 311 11.84 -13.41 12.70
CA SER A 311 12.28 -12.47 11.67
C SER A 311 11.82 -12.94 10.29
N VAL A 312 10.75 -12.34 9.77
CA VAL A 312 10.23 -12.63 8.42
C VAL A 312 10.95 -11.78 7.37
N ILE A 313 11.13 -10.49 7.66
CA ILE A 313 11.84 -9.57 6.79
C ILE A 313 13.11 -9.11 7.51
N PRO A 314 14.30 -9.23 6.90
CA PRO A 314 15.52 -8.72 7.50
C PRO A 314 15.43 -7.22 7.82
N PRO A 315 15.89 -6.76 9.00
CA PRO A 315 15.83 -5.35 9.38
C PRO A 315 16.52 -4.40 8.39
N ASP A 316 17.61 -4.83 7.76
CA ASP A 316 18.34 -4.04 6.75
C ASP A 316 17.52 -3.85 5.46
N VAL A 317 16.67 -4.82 5.11
CA VAL A 317 15.69 -4.68 4.02
C VAL A 317 14.65 -3.62 4.40
N ILE A 318 14.09 -3.67 5.62
CA ILE A 318 13.12 -2.67 6.10
C ILE A 318 13.72 -1.26 6.07
N GLU A 319 14.93 -1.09 6.61
CA GLU A 319 15.63 0.20 6.64
C GLU A 319 15.88 0.73 5.22
N LYS A 320 16.34 -0.13 4.30
CA LYS A 320 16.59 0.26 2.92
C LYS A 320 15.31 0.70 2.20
N VAL A 321 14.22 -0.01 2.39
CA VAL A 321 12.92 0.29 1.76
C VAL A 321 12.29 1.56 2.34
N ALA A 322 12.51 1.84 3.63
CA ALA A 322 12.09 3.08 4.27
C ALA A 322 12.98 4.29 3.92
N THR A 323 14.18 4.05 3.38
CA THR A 323 15.11 5.12 3.00
C THR A 323 14.64 5.84 1.74
N GLY A 324 14.25 7.10 1.90
CA GLY A 324 13.89 7.98 0.79
C GLY A 324 15.02 8.08 -0.24
N LYS A 325 14.79 7.51 -1.43
CA LYS A 325 15.63 7.68 -2.61
C LYS A 325 14.79 8.32 -3.71
N THR A 326 15.19 9.51 -4.10
CA THR A 326 14.56 10.29 -5.17
C THR A 326 15.67 10.95 -5.99
N VAL A 327 15.27 11.67 -7.04
CA VAL A 327 16.12 12.64 -7.73
C VAL A 327 16.27 13.90 -6.89
N GLN A 328 17.39 14.59 -7.00
CA GLN A 328 17.52 15.92 -6.40
C GLN A 328 16.63 16.87 -7.22
N LEU A 329 15.62 17.48 -6.59
CA LEU A 329 14.92 18.60 -7.22
C LEU A 329 15.95 19.71 -7.38
N VAL A 330 16.36 20.01 -8.61
CA VAL A 330 17.15 21.21 -8.89
C VAL A 330 16.26 22.40 -8.51
N PRO A 331 16.70 23.29 -7.59
CA PRO A 331 15.90 24.43 -7.12
C PRO A 331 15.44 25.38 -8.22
#